data_AF-G0V080-F1
#
_entry.id   AF-G0V080-F1
#
_cell.length_a   1.000
_cell.length_b   1.000
_cell.length_c   1.000
_cell.angle_alpha   90.00
_cell.angle_beta   90.00
_cell.angle_gamma   90.00
#
_symmetry.space_group_name_H-M   'P 1'
#
loop_
_entity.id
_entity.type
_entity.pdbx_description
1 polymer ?
#
loop_
_entity_poly.entity_id
_entity_poly.type
_entity_poly.pdbx_seq_one_letter_code
_entity_poly.pdbx_strand_id
1 'polypeptide(L)'
;MTLEKPTDVTLEEMFSRAKAYLMCANKDGVSVYDQLTRMMEQILDRNPHDIANDPSKFNELFALLQRHSFVDGESTQACNEPCPIPPSELTRLAENERLFERAPPEIQTTIEQPDPYTTVTTTRVVPRTAPSYDSVEQNNLYWSWAGCGMAEEEAFLLDRSITLLAMEKNLEEVRFVGKIFGTQGNYYVVSSRRYVQEGEKVYKEVNTMPRPARRNLEVPVQPEPGFVGANRLSFWVTSNPSAKWNLLPDVTPQQICAGRRIKRLFSGNLDAPVVCSPPFEWNESVYLRVQLSRIVSGTYISPVGALEEPEEDMDEDEDEYDDEMANKPKETKYRPLTVAVKDFAVEESDVTQWAKLSQWVHSEGYIYENGRQTKVPERQEEEEEDEELQKMEEEEEEDEQQQEEEEKELFTPINTDYLYAVVNVPEAPRIEDEEEDEEEEFEAEEAVEPTAEEVNDSPQKPFTEDEIPDDDPTRIKIPAWTVRTVNNNSKMHRVVVMKSLRWPGAIAFAAEGGKKWGCAYFGNGLKKTDLSFTPALAPPVILECADITEADDPTPAMEKLARRGEDLPEPDSEDEGDEEEAM
;
A
#
# COMPACT_ATOMS: atom_id res chain seq x y z
N MET A 1 -18.80 59.30 -21.99
CA MET A 1 -18.79 58.87 -20.58
C MET A 1 -19.66 59.83 -19.77
N THR A 2 -20.98 59.66 -19.89
CA THR A 2 -21.98 60.31 -19.03
C THR A 2 -22.36 59.28 -17.99
N LEU A 3 -21.93 59.47 -16.75
CA LEU A 3 -22.46 58.73 -15.60
C LEU A 3 -23.95 59.02 -15.53
N GLU A 4 -24.77 58.06 -15.96
CA GLU A 4 -26.22 58.11 -15.72
C GLU A 4 -26.44 58.20 -14.22
N LYS A 5 -27.12 59.25 -13.78
CA LYS A 5 -27.45 59.44 -12.37
C LYS A 5 -28.38 58.28 -11.96
N PRO A 6 -28.02 57.49 -10.94
CA PRO A 6 -28.89 56.42 -10.47
C PRO A 6 -30.24 57.01 -10.07
N THR A 7 -31.34 56.41 -10.53
CA THR A 7 -32.71 56.78 -10.15
C THR A 7 -32.89 56.66 -8.63
N ASP A 8 -33.71 57.50 -7.98
CA ASP A 8 -33.88 57.53 -6.51
C ASP A 8 -34.15 56.14 -5.89
N VAL A 9 -34.91 55.29 -6.59
CA VAL A 9 -35.22 53.91 -6.16
C VAL A 9 -33.95 53.04 -6.03
N THR A 10 -32.98 53.20 -6.94
CA THR A 10 -31.72 52.45 -6.91
C THR A 10 -30.78 52.91 -5.80
N LEU A 11 -30.87 54.18 -5.39
CA LEU A 11 -30.08 54.71 -4.26
C LEU A 11 -30.60 54.17 -2.92
N GLU A 12 -31.90 54.02 -2.77
CA GLU A 12 -32.52 53.49 -1.56
C GLU A 12 -32.23 51.99 -1.37
N GLU A 13 -32.21 51.22 -2.46
CA GLU A 13 -31.77 49.82 -2.45
C GLU A 13 -30.27 49.68 -2.13
N MET A 14 -29.42 50.51 -2.73
CA MET A 14 -27.98 50.54 -2.42
C MET A 14 -27.72 50.92 -0.96
N PHE A 15 -28.47 51.90 -0.43
CA PHE A 15 -28.39 52.30 0.97
C PHE A 15 -28.84 51.18 1.90
N SER A 16 -29.93 50.49 1.57
CA SER A 16 -30.43 49.35 2.35
C SER A 16 -29.43 48.18 2.37
N ARG A 17 -28.77 47.89 1.25
CA ARG A 17 -27.69 46.88 1.18
C ARG A 17 -26.47 47.28 2.00
N ALA A 18 -26.03 48.55 1.91
CA ALA A 18 -24.90 49.04 2.69
C ALA A 18 -25.21 49.02 4.20
N LYS A 19 -26.43 49.38 4.59
CA LYS A 19 -26.89 49.29 5.97
C LYS A 19 -26.92 47.84 6.46
N ALA A 20 -27.45 46.91 5.66
CA ALA A 20 -27.46 45.49 6.00
C ALA A 20 -26.04 44.93 6.17
N TYR A 21 -25.10 45.34 5.31
CA TYR A 21 -23.69 44.97 5.41
C TYR A 21 -23.03 45.49 6.70
N LEU A 22 -23.29 46.75 7.07
CA LEU A 22 -22.75 47.33 8.32
C LEU A 22 -23.40 46.73 9.57
N MET A 23 -24.61 46.19 9.46
CA MET A 23 -25.34 45.51 10.52
C MET A 23 -24.96 44.02 10.68
N CYS A 24 -24.07 43.48 9.83
CA CYS A 24 -23.51 42.16 10.05
C CYS A 24 -22.72 42.15 11.36
N ALA A 25 -23.16 41.33 12.32
CA ALA A 25 -22.50 41.17 13.61
C ALA A 25 -21.31 40.21 13.51
N ASN A 26 -20.24 40.52 14.23
CA ASN A 26 -19.12 39.59 14.44
C ASN A 26 -19.49 38.51 15.46
N LYS A 27 -18.59 37.53 15.69
CA LYS A 27 -18.77 36.44 16.68
C LYS A 27 -19.11 36.93 18.09
N ASP A 28 -18.73 38.16 18.42
CA ASP A 28 -18.98 38.81 19.70
C ASP A 28 -20.32 39.58 19.75
N GLY A 29 -21.17 39.46 18.72
CA GLY A 29 -22.47 40.12 18.64
C GLY A 29 -22.43 41.62 18.36
N VAL A 30 -21.25 42.21 18.11
CA VAL A 30 -21.07 43.63 17.83
C VAL A 30 -21.04 43.87 16.31
N SER A 31 -21.93 44.74 15.82
CA SER A 31 -21.93 45.18 14.42
C SER A 31 -21.12 46.47 14.24
N VAL A 32 -20.59 46.69 13.03
CA VAL A 32 -19.88 47.94 12.67
C VAL A 32 -20.85 49.13 12.76
N TYR A 33 -22.11 48.91 12.40
CA TYR A 33 -23.18 49.90 12.51
C TYR A 33 -23.38 50.36 13.97
N ASP A 34 -23.38 49.45 14.94
CA ASP A 34 -23.55 49.79 16.35
C ASP A 34 -22.34 50.54 16.90
N GLN A 35 -21.12 50.16 16.50
CA GLN A 35 -19.89 50.86 16.90
C GLN A 35 -19.87 52.30 16.36
N LEU A 36 -20.21 52.49 15.08
CA LEU A 36 -20.30 53.81 14.47
C LEU A 36 -21.42 54.65 15.10
N THR A 37 -22.55 54.03 15.43
CA THR A 37 -23.67 54.72 16.09
C THR A 37 -23.27 55.22 17.48
N ARG A 38 -22.66 54.36 18.32
CA ARG A 38 -22.14 54.75 19.65
C ARG A 38 -21.05 55.83 19.55
N MET A 39 -20.21 55.75 18.52
CA MET A 39 -19.21 56.77 18.24
C MET A 39 -19.85 58.12 17.90
N MET A 40 -20.85 58.13 17.02
CA MET A 40 -21.57 59.35 16.67
C MET A 40 -22.31 59.94 17.87
N GLU A 41 -22.95 59.12 18.71
CA GLU A 41 -23.61 59.57 19.95
C GLU A 41 -22.62 60.27 20.89
N GLN A 42 -21.46 59.66 21.15
CA GLN A 42 -20.44 60.28 22.01
C GLN A 42 -19.86 61.58 21.43
N ILE A 43 -19.76 61.68 20.10
CA ILE A 43 -19.31 62.90 19.41
C ILE A 43 -20.36 64.01 19.54
N LEU A 44 -21.65 63.67 19.43
CA LEU A 44 -22.74 64.62 19.59
C LEU A 44 -22.84 65.15 21.03
N ASP A 45 -22.55 64.30 22.03
CA ASP A 45 -22.61 64.67 23.45
C ASP A 45 -21.42 65.54 23.91
N ARG A 46 -20.21 65.38 23.33
CA ARG A 46 -18.96 66.04 23.80
C ARG A 46 -18.58 67.36 23.11
N ASN A 47 -19.51 68.01 22.41
CA ASN A 47 -19.33 69.21 21.56
C ASN A 47 -18.59 68.96 20.22
N PRO A 48 -19.25 69.18 19.07
CA PRO A 48 -18.68 68.92 17.73
C PRO A 48 -17.45 69.75 17.34
N HIS A 49 -17.29 70.95 17.92
CA HIS A 49 -16.24 71.89 17.51
C HIS A 49 -14.83 71.49 17.94
N ASP A 50 -14.69 70.63 18.95
CA ASP A 50 -13.37 70.22 19.47
C ASP A 50 -12.72 69.12 18.59
N ILE A 51 -13.54 68.28 17.95
CA ILE A 51 -13.09 67.17 17.09
C ILE A 51 -12.74 67.65 15.68
N ALA A 52 -13.45 68.66 15.18
CA ALA A 52 -13.16 69.26 13.87
C ALA A 52 -11.80 69.97 13.82
N ASN A 53 -11.30 70.42 14.97
CA ASN A 53 -10.02 71.12 15.10
C ASN A 53 -8.83 70.18 15.36
N ASP A 54 -9.06 68.99 15.92
CA ASP A 54 -8.02 67.99 16.20
C ASP A 54 -8.50 66.56 15.86
N PRO A 55 -8.12 66.03 14.67
CA PRO A 55 -8.45 64.68 14.24
C PRO A 55 -7.91 63.57 15.15
N SER A 56 -6.91 63.87 15.99
CA SER A 56 -6.31 62.89 16.91
C SER A 56 -7.31 62.41 17.97
N LYS A 57 -8.19 63.31 18.41
CA LYS A 57 -9.24 63.00 19.40
C LYS A 57 -10.27 62.01 18.88
N PHE A 58 -10.49 61.96 17.56
CA PHE A 58 -11.36 60.97 16.93
C PHE A 58 -10.80 59.55 17.09
N ASN A 59 -9.48 59.38 16.87
CA ASN A 59 -8.79 58.10 17.08
C ASN A 59 -8.77 57.70 18.56
N GLU A 60 -8.63 58.65 19.48
CA GLU A 60 -8.72 58.40 20.91
C GLU A 60 -10.12 57.93 21.33
N LEU A 61 -11.18 58.54 20.80
CA LEU A 61 -12.57 58.10 21.04
C LEU A 61 -12.81 56.70 20.48
N PHE A 62 -12.30 56.41 19.29
CA PHE A 62 -12.38 55.07 18.70
C PHE A 62 -11.63 54.02 19.55
N ALA A 63 -10.42 54.33 20.01
CA ALA A 63 -9.65 53.46 20.90
C ALA A 63 -10.32 53.28 22.27
N LEU A 64 -10.96 54.34 22.79
CA LEU A 64 -11.73 54.29 24.04
C LEU A 64 -12.98 53.44 23.86
N LEU A 65 -13.69 53.57 22.75
CA LEU A 65 -14.82 52.70 22.39
C LEU A 65 -14.38 51.25 22.21
N GLN A 66 -13.23 50.96 21.58
CA GLN A 66 -12.72 49.59 21.51
C GLN A 66 -12.49 49.01 22.91
N ARG A 67 -11.87 49.79 23.81
CA ARG A 67 -11.61 49.38 25.20
C ARG A 67 -12.88 49.19 26.03
N HIS A 68 -13.91 50.01 25.83
CA HIS A 68 -15.19 49.93 26.54
C HIS A 68 -16.28 49.11 25.83
N SER A 69 -16.08 48.75 24.55
CA SER A 69 -16.93 47.81 23.81
C SER A 69 -16.66 46.37 24.23
N PHE A 70 -15.50 46.13 24.83
CA PHE A 70 -15.33 45.02 25.75
C PHE A 70 -16.27 45.29 26.93
N VAL A 71 -17.40 44.57 26.95
CA VAL A 71 -18.30 44.59 28.09
C VAL A 71 -17.51 43.99 29.26
N ASP A 72 -16.96 44.86 30.11
CA ASP A 72 -16.48 44.45 31.43
C ASP A 72 -17.66 43.85 32.20
N GLY A 73 -17.75 42.52 32.21
CA GLY A 73 -18.49 41.79 33.24
C GLY A 73 -19.91 41.34 32.92
N GLU A 74 -20.30 41.12 31.67
CA GLU A 74 -21.17 39.97 31.40
C GLU A 74 -20.23 38.83 31.02
N SER A 75 -20.06 37.89 31.95
CA SER A 75 -19.65 36.54 31.59
C SER A 75 -20.55 36.12 30.42
N THR A 76 -20.08 36.24 29.17
CA THR A 76 -20.59 35.41 28.09
C THR A 76 -20.61 34.03 28.68
N GLN A 77 -21.79 33.43 28.89
CA GLN A 77 -21.88 32.07 29.39
C GLN A 77 -20.90 31.27 28.54
N ALA A 78 -19.82 30.80 29.18
CA ALA A 78 -18.61 30.37 28.51
C ALA A 78 -18.99 29.58 27.26
N CYS A 79 -18.80 30.16 26.06
CA CYS A 79 -18.71 29.46 24.78
C CYS A 79 -19.52 28.13 24.67
N ASN A 80 -20.76 28.12 25.18
CA ASN A 80 -21.65 26.96 25.19
C ASN A 80 -22.43 26.87 23.88
N GLU A 81 -22.17 27.78 22.93
CA GLU A 81 -22.52 27.53 21.54
C GLU A 81 -21.65 26.36 21.07
N PRO A 82 -22.24 25.17 20.84
CA PRO A 82 -21.49 24.05 20.33
C PRO A 82 -20.81 24.50 19.04
N CYS A 83 -19.53 24.16 18.89
CA CYS A 83 -18.84 24.36 17.62
C CYS A 83 -19.74 23.80 16.51
N PRO A 84 -20.09 24.58 15.47
CA PRO A 84 -20.98 24.11 14.44
C PRO A 84 -20.30 22.95 13.70
N ILE A 85 -20.71 21.73 14.04
CA ILE A 85 -20.25 20.52 13.38
C ILE A 85 -20.90 20.49 11.98
N PRO A 86 -20.14 20.23 10.91
CA PRO A 86 -20.72 20.07 9.58
C PRO A 86 -21.84 19.02 9.58
N PRO A 87 -22.94 19.21 8.83
CA PRO A 87 -24.03 18.24 8.80
C PRO A 87 -23.60 16.80 8.46
N SER A 88 -22.60 16.65 7.58
CA SER A 88 -22.02 15.34 7.21
C SER A 88 -21.38 14.61 8.39
N GLU A 89 -20.63 15.34 9.23
CA GLU A 89 -19.99 14.81 10.43
C GLU A 89 -21.03 14.44 11.48
N LEU A 90 -22.11 15.21 11.60
CA LEU A 90 -23.20 14.91 12.53
C LEU A 90 -23.97 13.64 12.13
N THR A 91 -24.26 13.45 10.85
CA THR A 91 -24.85 12.20 10.35
C THR A 91 -23.93 11.02 10.64
N ARG A 92 -22.62 11.17 10.40
CA ARG A 92 -21.63 10.13 10.71
C ARG A 92 -21.60 9.77 12.19
N LEU A 93 -21.65 10.76 13.08
CA LEU A 93 -21.68 10.52 14.52
C LEU A 93 -22.98 9.84 14.97
N ALA A 94 -24.12 10.19 14.38
CA ALA A 94 -25.40 9.54 14.67
C ALA A 94 -25.38 8.04 14.27
N GLU A 95 -24.70 7.69 13.18
CA GLU A 95 -24.54 6.29 12.76
C GLU A 95 -23.74 5.44 13.77
N ASN A 96 -22.89 6.05 14.59
CA ASN A 96 -22.14 5.33 15.63
C ASN A 96 -23.06 4.74 16.71
N GLU A 97 -24.27 5.27 16.91
CA GLU A 97 -25.24 4.73 17.86
C GLU A 97 -25.57 3.25 17.57
N ARG A 98 -25.56 2.87 16.29
CA ARG A 98 -25.81 1.50 15.83
C ARG A 98 -24.79 0.49 16.38
N LEU A 99 -23.55 0.91 16.63
CA LEU A 99 -22.49 0.03 17.16
C LEU A 99 -22.80 -0.44 18.59
N PHE A 100 -23.60 0.32 19.34
CA PHE A 100 -23.97 0.03 20.72
C PHE A 100 -25.21 -0.86 20.84
N GLU A 101 -25.92 -1.10 19.74
CA GLU A 101 -27.06 -2.02 19.72
C GLU A 101 -26.59 -3.47 19.95
N ARG A 102 -27.32 -4.19 20.80
CA ARG A 102 -27.06 -5.61 21.06
C ARG A 102 -27.85 -6.44 20.06
N ALA A 103 -27.16 -7.30 19.31
CA ALA A 103 -27.81 -8.26 18.43
C ALA A 103 -28.76 -9.18 19.24
N PRO A 104 -29.92 -9.57 18.67
CA PRO A 104 -30.83 -10.49 19.34
C PRO A 104 -30.13 -11.84 19.59
N PRO A 105 -30.41 -12.51 20.72
CA PRO A 105 -29.78 -13.78 21.05
C PRO A 105 -30.27 -14.89 20.10
N GLU A 106 -29.40 -15.88 19.86
CA GLU A 106 -29.74 -17.02 19.01
C GLU A 106 -30.53 -18.06 19.81
N ILE A 107 -31.60 -18.57 19.21
CA ILE A 107 -32.46 -19.59 19.82
C ILE A 107 -32.00 -20.94 19.26
N GLN A 108 -31.16 -21.66 20.00
CA GLN A 108 -30.76 -23.01 19.63
C GLN A 108 -31.81 -24.00 20.15
N THR A 109 -32.52 -24.64 19.23
CA THR A 109 -33.45 -25.73 19.53
C THR A 109 -32.76 -27.07 19.27
N THR A 110 -32.23 -27.70 20.31
CA THR A 110 -31.67 -29.05 20.20
C THR A 110 -32.81 -30.05 20.40
N ILE A 111 -33.09 -30.86 19.38
CA ILE A 111 -34.04 -31.97 19.46
C ILE A 111 -33.22 -33.23 19.74
N GLU A 112 -33.13 -33.60 21.01
CA GLU A 112 -32.49 -34.86 21.42
C GLU A 112 -33.55 -35.97 21.40
N GLN A 113 -33.22 -37.10 20.76
CA GLN A 113 -34.01 -38.34 20.84
C GLN A 113 -33.22 -39.39 21.64
N PRO A 114 -33.29 -39.36 22.98
CA PRO A 114 -32.67 -40.39 23.81
C PRO A 114 -33.33 -41.77 23.64
N ASP A 115 -34.61 -41.83 23.25
CA ASP A 115 -35.36 -43.06 22.98
C ASP A 115 -36.18 -42.93 21.68
N PRO A 116 -36.48 -44.04 20.95
CA PRO A 116 -37.24 -44.02 19.68
C PRO A 116 -38.70 -43.53 19.81
N TYR A 117 -39.18 -43.30 21.04
CA TYR A 117 -40.52 -42.78 21.33
C TYR A 117 -40.52 -41.45 22.11
N THR A 118 -39.35 -40.89 22.44
CA THR A 118 -39.25 -39.69 23.28
C THR A 118 -38.35 -38.65 22.62
N THR A 119 -38.95 -37.56 22.14
CA THR A 119 -38.22 -36.36 21.68
C THR A 119 -38.20 -35.32 22.79
N VAL A 120 -37.01 -34.95 23.26
CA VAL A 120 -36.82 -33.80 24.17
C VAL A 120 -36.36 -32.62 23.32
N THR A 121 -37.19 -31.59 23.20
CA THR A 121 -36.81 -30.33 22.55
C THR A 121 -36.36 -29.35 23.61
N THR A 122 -35.05 -29.15 23.75
CA THR A 122 -34.49 -28.13 24.64
C THR A 122 -34.23 -26.86 23.85
N THR A 123 -34.93 -25.78 24.20
CA THR A 123 -34.69 -24.46 23.61
C THR A 123 -33.75 -23.69 24.53
N ARG A 124 -32.50 -23.47 24.10
CA ARG A 124 -31.51 -22.68 24.83
C ARG A 124 -31.30 -21.35 24.12
N VAL A 125 -31.46 -20.25 24.85
CA VAL A 125 -31.10 -18.91 24.38
C VAL A 125 -29.61 -18.74 24.62
N VAL A 126 -28.81 -18.74 23.56
CA VAL A 126 -27.37 -18.51 23.64
C VAL A 126 -27.09 -17.08 23.16
N PRO A 127 -26.48 -16.22 24.00
CA PRO A 127 -26.05 -14.92 23.52
C PRO A 127 -24.99 -15.12 22.43
N ARG A 128 -25.08 -14.35 21.35
CA ARG A 128 -24.02 -14.34 20.33
C ARG A 128 -22.73 -13.89 21.00
N THR A 129 -21.77 -14.82 21.09
CA THR A 129 -20.43 -14.55 21.63
C THR A 129 -19.50 -14.30 20.45
N ALA A 130 -18.72 -13.23 20.49
CA ALA A 130 -17.75 -12.96 19.44
C ALA A 130 -16.58 -13.95 19.55
N PRO A 131 -15.96 -14.31 18.42
CA PRO A 131 -14.68 -14.99 18.44
C PRO A 131 -13.64 -14.13 19.15
N SER A 132 -12.70 -14.79 19.83
CA SER A 132 -11.61 -14.11 20.53
C SER A 132 -10.64 -13.51 19.50
N TYR A 133 -10.33 -12.23 19.64
CA TYR A 133 -9.34 -11.55 18.80
C TYR A 133 -8.54 -10.55 19.64
N ASP A 134 -7.40 -10.09 19.10
CA ASP A 134 -6.56 -9.09 19.76
C ASP A 134 -7.23 -7.73 19.79
N SER A 135 -7.68 -7.29 20.97
CA SER A 135 -8.41 -6.04 21.14
C SER A 135 -7.58 -4.84 20.67
N VAL A 136 -8.18 -4.04 19.79
CA VAL A 136 -7.54 -2.86 19.22
C VAL A 136 -7.36 -1.77 20.27
N GLU A 137 -8.29 -1.67 21.21
CA GLU A 137 -8.23 -0.71 22.32
C GLU A 137 -7.00 -0.94 23.20
N GLN A 138 -6.75 -2.20 23.58
CA GLN A 138 -5.57 -2.57 24.37
C GLN A 138 -4.27 -2.29 23.62
N ASN A 139 -4.23 -2.62 22.32
CA ASN A 139 -3.06 -2.35 21.48
C ASN A 139 -2.83 -0.84 21.27
N ASN A 140 -3.90 -0.04 21.20
CA ASN A 140 -3.82 1.41 21.03
C ASN A 140 -3.17 2.12 22.22
N LEU A 141 -3.26 1.57 23.43
CA LEU A 141 -2.51 2.07 24.59
C LEU A 141 -0.99 2.03 24.32
N TYR A 142 -0.50 0.91 23.80
CA TYR A 142 0.92 0.73 23.48
C TYR A 142 1.36 1.59 22.28
N TRP A 143 0.51 1.72 21.25
CA TRP A 143 0.77 2.63 20.14
C TRP A 143 0.85 4.07 20.63
N SER A 144 -0.06 4.49 21.49
CA SER A 144 -0.09 5.85 22.06
C SER A 144 1.20 6.16 22.82
N TRP A 145 1.72 5.20 23.60
CA TRP A 145 3.03 5.34 24.24
C TRP A 145 4.19 5.45 23.24
N ALA A 146 4.09 4.77 22.09
CA ALA A 146 5.04 4.91 20.98
C ALA A 146 4.99 6.28 20.28
N GLY A 147 4.00 7.13 20.61
CA GLY A 147 3.71 8.39 19.96
C GLY A 147 3.05 8.19 18.58
N CYS A 148 2.35 7.07 18.39
CA CYS A 148 1.61 6.72 17.19
C CYS A 148 0.21 6.19 17.60
N GLY A 149 -0.68 5.90 16.66
CA GLY A 149 -2.01 5.34 16.98
C GLY A 149 -3.16 6.31 16.77
N MET A 150 -4.29 6.00 17.40
CA MET A 150 -5.59 6.65 17.20
C MET A 150 -6.10 7.26 18.52
N ALA A 151 -7.12 8.12 18.43
CA ALA A 151 -7.81 8.57 19.62
C ALA A 151 -8.45 7.38 20.37
N GLU A 152 -8.50 7.43 21.70
CA GLU A 152 -9.06 6.34 22.52
C GLU A 152 -10.54 6.06 22.15
N GLU A 153 -11.31 7.12 21.92
CA GLU A 153 -12.70 7.05 21.45
C GLU A 153 -12.81 6.34 20.10
N GLU A 154 -11.90 6.65 19.17
CA GLU A 154 -11.85 6.05 17.83
C GLU A 154 -11.47 4.57 17.89
N ALA A 155 -10.48 4.21 18.71
CA ALA A 155 -10.04 2.83 18.90
C ALA A 155 -11.14 1.96 19.52
N PHE A 156 -11.88 2.50 20.50
CA PHE A 156 -12.99 1.80 21.13
C PHE A 156 -14.16 1.55 20.17
N LEU A 157 -14.56 2.56 19.39
CA LEU A 157 -15.59 2.41 18.35
C LEU A 157 -15.17 1.38 17.29
N LEU A 158 -13.89 1.40 16.90
CA LEU A 158 -13.33 0.45 15.96
C LEU A 158 -13.35 -0.98 16.52
N ASP A 159 -12.93 -1.19 17.77
CA ASP A 159 -12.98 -2.51 18.43
C ASP A 159 -14.41 -3.07 18.43
N ARG A 160 -15.40 -2.22 18.74
CA ARG A 160 -16.80 -2.61 18.68
C ARG A 160 -17.26 -2.98 17.26
N SER A 161 -16.83 -2.22 16.25
CA SER A 161 -17.15 -2.52 14.85
C SER A 161 -16.55 -3.83 14.36
N ILE A 162 -15.33 -4.17 14.81
CA ILE A 162 -14.64 -5.42 14.48
C ILE A 162 -15.34 -6.59 15.15
N THR A 163 -15.75 -6.44 16.42
CA THR A 163 -16.57 -7.43 17.13
C THR A 163 -17.83 -7.77 16.33
N LEU A 164 -18.54 -6.76 15.80
CA LEU A 164 -19.75 -6.97 14.99
C LEU A 164 -19.45 -7.68 13.66
N LEU A 165 -18.38 -7.28 12.98
CA LEU A 165 -17.93 -7.95 11.74
C LEU A 165 -17.62 -9.43 11.99
N ALA A 166 -16.85 -9.71 13.04
CA ALA A 166 -16.43 -11.06 13.39
C ALA A 166 -17.63 -11.94 13.76
N MET A 167 -18.66 -11.37 14.43
CA MET A 167 -19.92 -12.05 14.72
C MET A 167 -20.82 -12.25 13.48
N GLU A 168 -20.83 -11.31 12.52
CA GLU A 168 -21.67 -11.40 11.32
C GLU A 168 -21.15 -12.45 10.35
N LYS A 169 -19.83 -12.50 10.17
CA LYS A 169 -19.16 -13.33 9.16
C LYS A 169 -18.48 -14.58 9.75
N ASN A 170 -18.57 -14.80 11.07
CA ASN A 170 -17.88 -15.87 11.79
C ASN A 170 -16.38 -15.93 11.44
N LEU A 171 -15.71 -14.78 11.55
CA LEU A 171 -14.30 -14.67 11.19
C LEU A 171 -13.39 -15.25 12.28
N GLU A 172 -12.33 -15.91 11.85
CA GLU A 172 -11.25 -16.42 12.70
C GLU A 172 -9.97 -15.60 12.46
N GLU A 173 -9.07 -15.58 13.46
CA GLU A 173 -7.76 -14.90 13.39
C GLU A 173 -7.85 -13.43 12.96
N VAL A 174 -8.79 -12.68 13.55
CA VAL A 174 -8.99 -11.27 13.23
C VAL A 174 -7.87 -10.43 13.84
N ARG A 175 -7.15 -9.68 13.00
CA ARG A 175 -6.05 -8.79 13.39
C ARG A 175 -6.21 -7.42 12.75
N PHE A 176 -6.01 -6.37 13.53
CA PHE A 176 -5.95 -5.02 12.99
C PHE A 176 -4.60 -4.79 12.29
N VAL A 177 -4.65 -4.48 10.99
CA VAL A 177 -3.45 -4.23 10.17
C VAL A 177 -3.01 -2.77 10.32
N GLY A 178 -3.97 -1.84 10.31
CA GLY A 178 -3.63 -0.43 10.35
C GLY A 178 -4.68 0.52 9.79
N LYS A 179 -4.26 1.77 9.66
CA LYS A 179 -5.01 2.88 9.07
C LYS A 179 -4.23 3.47 7.89
N ILE A 180 -4.83 3.42 6.71
CA ILE A 180 -4.30 4.01 5.49
C ILE A 180 -4.92 5.39 5.30
N PHE A 181 -4.08 6.41 5.13
CA PHE A 181 -4.54 7.78 4.91
C PHE A 181 -4.83 8.03 3.43
N GLY A 182 -6.00 8.57 3.16
CA GLY A 182 -6.40 9.04 1.83
C GLY A 182 -6.67 10.54 1.82
N THR A 183 -6.87 11.07 0.61
CA THR A 183 -7.06 12.52 0.39
C THR A 183 -8.45 13.01 0.77
N GLN A 184 -9.49 12.19 0.58
CA GLN A 184 -10.88 12.50 0.92
C GLN A 184 -11.36 11.72 2.15
N GLY A 185 -10.89 10.48 2.32
CA GLY A 185 -11.22 9.62 3.44
C GLY A 185 -10.09 8.64 3.77
N ASN A 186 -10.08 8.15 4.99
CA ASN A 186 -9.11 7.15 5.46
C ASN A 186 -9.71 5.75 5.37
N TYR A 187 -8.86 4.74 5.37
CA TYR A 187 -9.25 3.33 5.44
C TYR A 187 -8.73 2.68 6.72
N TYR A 188 -9.62 2.05 7.47
CA TYR A 188 -9.26 1.11 8.53
C TYR A 188 -9.22 -0.28 7.93
N VAL A 189 -8.16 -1.02 8.22
CA VAL A 189 -7.91 -2.32 7.60
C VAL A 189 -7.75 -3.38 8.67
N VAL A 190 -8.46 -4.49 8.47
CA VAL A 190 -8.43 -5.67 9.31
C VAL A 190 -8.12 -6.87 8.43
N SER A 191 -7.20 -7.72 8.87
CA SER A 191 -6.95 -9.03 8.26
C SER A 191 -7.69 -10.11 9.04
N SER A 192 -8.19 -11.12 8.35
CA SER A 192 -8.70 -12.36 8.94
C SER A 192 -8.09 -13.55 8.22
N ARG A 193 -8.27 -14.76 8.78
CA ARG A 193 -8.19 -16.01 7.99
C ARG A 193 -8.99 -15.83 6.70
N ARG A 194 -8.51 -16.38 5.57
CA ARG A 194 -9.18 -16.25 4.26
C ARG A 194 -10.65 -16.62 4.40
N TYR A 195 -11.50 -15.63 4.17
CA TYR A 195 -12.94 -15.76 4.25
C TYR A 195 -13.43 -16.32 2.93
N VAL A 196 -13.86 -17.57 2.92
CA VAL A 196 -14.43 -18.23 1.74
C VAL A 196 -15.94 -18.02 1.72
N GLN A 197 -16.48 -17.56 0.60
CA GLN A 197 -17.92 -17.33 0.47
C GLN A 197 -18.68 -18.66 0.43
N GLU A 198 -19.95 -18.64 0.85
CA GLU A 198 -20.80 -19.83 0.90
C GLU A 198 -20.98 -20.42 -0.53
N GLY A 199 -20.29 -21.53 -0.82
CA GLY A 199 -20.27 -22.20 -2.12
C GLY A 199 -18.99 -22.04 -2.94
N GLU A 200 -18.02 -21.24 -2.50
CA GLU A 200 -16.69 -21.12 -3.10
C GLU A 200 -15.82 -22.31 -2.63
N LYS A 201 -15.23 -23.05 -3.58
CA LYS A 201 -14.29 -24.13 -3.30
C LYS A 201 -12.91 -23.72 -3.76
N VAL A 202 -11.93 -23.90 -2.88
CA VAL A 202 -10.53 -23.59 -3.17
C VAL A 202 -9.80 -24.90 -3.43
N TYR A 203 -9.17 -24.98 -4.59
CA TYR A 203 -8.50 -26.17 -5.08
C TYR A 203 -6.98 -26.06 -4.95
N LYS A 204 -6.30 -27.21 -4.88
CA LYS A 204 -4.83 -27.27 -4.88
C LYS A 204 -4.30 -26.67 -6.16
N GLU A 205 -3.24 -25.86 -6.02
CA GLU A 205 -2.56 -25.26 -7.16
C GLU A 205 -1.99 -26.37 -8.05
N VAL A 206 -2.34 -26.33 -9.33
CA VAL A 206 -1.74 -27.15 -10.38
C VAL A 206 -1.16 -26.18 -11.39
N ASN A 207 0.05 -26.46 -11.88
CA ASN A 207 0.67 -25.63 -12.89
C ASN A 207 -0.15 -25.68 -14.18
N THR A 208 -0.71 -24.53 -14.57
CA THR A 208 -1.53 -24.39 -15.78
C THR A 208 -0.90 -23.45 -16.82
N MET A 209 0.36 -23.04 -16.60
CA MET A 209 1.02 -22.12 -17.52
C MET A 209 1.28 -22.83 -18.86
N PRO A 210 0.86 -22.21 -19.99
CA PRO A 210 1.20 -22.73 -21.30
C PRO A 210 2.71 -22.58 -21.53
N ARG A 211 3.33 -23.51 -22.27
CA ARG A 211 4.73 -23.34 -22.66
C ARG A 211 4.86 -22.08 -23.53
N PRO A 212 5.85 -21.23 -23.30
CA PRO A 212 6.08 -20.06 -24.13
C PRO A 212 6.33 -20.51 -25.58
N ALA A 213 5.52 -20.01 -26.52
CA ALA A 213 5.64 -20.38 -27.93
C ALA A 213 6.95 -19.88 -28.59
N ARG A 214 7.69 -18.97 -27.92
CA ARG A 214 8.97 -18.39 -28.35
C ARG A 214 9.76 -17.96 -27.12
N ARG A 215 11.09 -18.10 -27.18
CA ARG A 215 12.09 -17.80 -26.12
C ARG A 215 11.97 -16.44 -25.42
N ASN A 216 11.32 -15.44 -26.03
CA ASN A 216 11.22 -14.08 -25.49
C ASN A 216 9.76 -13.62 -25.19
N LEU A 217 8.80 -14.54 -25.16
CA LEU A 217 7.41 -14.19 -24.85
C LEU A 217 7.15 -14.36 -23.34
N GLU A 218 7.08 -13.26 -22.60
CA GLU A 218 6.72 -13.28 -21.18
C GLU A 218 5.31 -13.87 -21.00
N VAL A 219 5.23 -15.08 -20.44
CA VAL A 219 3.96 -15.70 -20.04
C VAL A 219 3.54 -15.10 -18.70
N PRO A 220 2.30 -14.58 -18.55
CA PRO A 220 1.84 -14.06 -17.29
C PRO A 220 1.86 -15.15 -16.20
N VAL A 221 2.61 -14.91 -15.13
CA VAL A 221 2.74 -15.81 -13.99
C VAL A 221 1.37 -16.19 -13.41
N GLN A 222 1.15 -17.48 -13.15
CA GLN A 222 -0.13 -17.96 -12.62
C GLN A 222 -0.45 -17.37 -11.23
N PRO A 223 -1.72 -16.98 -10.97
CA PRO A 223 -2.12 -16.40 -9.70
C PRO A 223 -2.18 -17.46 -8.58
N GLU A 224 -1.75 -17.08 -7.38
CA GLU A 224 -1.82 -17.95 -6.19
C GLU A 224 -3.29 -18.16 -5.79
N PRO A 225 -3.73 -19.42 -5.56
CA PRO A 225 -5.10 -19.69 -5.13
C PRO A 225 -5.35 -19.18 -3.71
N GLY A 226 -6.63 -19.19 -3.31
CA GLY A 226 -6.99 -18.92 -1.93
C GLY A 226 -6.22 -19.83 -0.96
N PHE A 227 -5.93 -19.33 0.24
CA PHE A 227 -5.14 -20.04 1.28
C PHE A 227 -3.63 -20.14 1.04
N VAL A 228 -3.14 -19.85 -0.17
CA VAL A 228 -1.71 -19.94 -0.50
C VAL A 228 -1.11 -18.55 -0.68
N GLY A 229 0.14 -18.40 -0.23
CA GLY A 229 0.93 -17.19 -0.41
C GLY A 229 0.18 -15.89 -0.06
N ALA A 230 0.18 -14.95 -1.00
CA ALA A 230 -0.36 -13.61 -0.80
C ALA A 230 -1.88 -13.59 -0.58
N ASN A 231 -2.60 -14.66 -0.97
CA ASN A 231 -4.05 -14.84 -0.83
C ASN A 231 -4.44 -15.75 0.35
N ARG A 232 -3.50 -16.00 1.26
CA ARG A 232 -3.76 -16.71 2.53
C ARG A 232 -4.66 -15.93 3.49
N LEU A 233 -4.59 -14.60 3.49
CA LEU A 233 -5.37 -13.74 4.38
C LEU A 233 -6.41 -12.93 3.60
N SER A 234 -7.58 -12.74 4.20
CA SER A 234 -8.59 -11.81 3.69
C SER A 234 -8.46 -10.45 4.34
N PHE A 235 -8.53 -9.39 3.54
CA PHE A 235 -8.49 -8.02 4.02
C PHE A 235 -9.88 -7.37 3.95
N TRP A 236 -10.30 -6.83 5.08
CA TRP A 236 -11.54 -6.08 5.26
C TRP A 236 -11.22 -4.61 5.45
N VAL A 237 -11.94 -3.75 4.75
CA VAL A 237 -11.73 -2.31 4.78
C VAL A 237 -13.01 -1.58 5.12
N THR A 238 -12.91 -0.58 5.98
CA THR A 238 -13.98 0.38 6.23
C THR A 238 -13.45 1.81 6.24
N SER A 239 -14.25 2.77 5.79
CA SER A 239 -13.89 4.19 5.85
C SER A 239 -14.15 4.81 7.23
N ASN A 240 -15.13 4.29 7.96
CA ASN A 240 -15.53 4.75 9.29
C ASN A 240 -15.87 3.54 10.17
N PRO A 241 -15.68 3.60 11.50
CA PRO A 241 -16.05 2.50 12.39
C PRO A 241 -17.53 2.07 12.28
N SER A 242 -18.46 2.98 12.02
CA SER A 242 -19.90 2.68 11.86
C SER A 242 -20.28 2.18 10.46
N ALA A 243 -19.41 2.37 9.46
CA ALA A 243 -19.68 1.98 8.09
C ALA A 243 -19.53 0.47 7.89
N LYS A 244 -20.14 -0.04 6.81
CA LYS A 244 -20.04 -1.46 6.45
C LYS A 244 -18.60 -1.80 6.04
N TRP A 245 -18.12 -2.93 6.54
CA TRP A 245 -16.86 -3.53 6.11
C TRP A 245 -16.98 -4.14 4.71
N ASN A 246 -16.09 -3.75 3.81
CA ASN A 246 -15.98 -4.27 2.46
C ASN A 246 -14.79 -5.23 2.38
N LEU A 247 -15.03 -6.42 1.82
CA LEU A 247 -13.97 -7.40 1.53
C LEU A 247 -13.20 -6.96 0.29
N LEU A 248 -11.87 -6.93 0.37
CA LEU A 248 -11.01 -6.69 -0.79
C LEU A 248 -10.89 -7.96 -1.66
N PRO A 249 -10.73 -7.80 -2.98
CA PRO A 249 -10.52 -8.94 -3.88
C PRO A 249 -9.18 -9.64 -3.60
N ASP A 250 -9.04 -10.86 -4.10
CA ASP A 250 -7.76 -11.56 -4.14
C ASP A 250 -6.80 -10.86 -5.12
N VAL A 251 -5.51 -10.97 -4.85
CA VAL A 251 -4.46 -10.30 -5.61
C VAL A 251 -3.80 -11.25 -6.60
N THR A 252 -3.40 -10.72 -7.75
CA THR A 252 -2.62 -11.45 -8.74
C THR A 252 -1.16 -10.96 -8.79
N PRO A 253 -0.20 -11.80 -9.19
CA PRO A 253 1.21 -11.39 -9.32
C PRO A 253 1.37 -10.19 -10.27
N GLN A 254 0.61 -10.15 -11.37
CA GLN A 254 0.63 -9.02 -12.32
C GLN A 254 0.25 -7.69 -11.64
N GLN A 255 -0.77 -7.72 -10.78
CA GLN A 255 -1.20 -6.54 -10.03
C GLN A 255 -0.13 -6.09 -9.03
N ILE A 256 0.57 -7.03 -8.38
CA ILE A 256 1.68 -6.71 -7.46
C ILE A 256 2.84 -6.07 -8.21
N CYS A 257 3.24 -6.65 -9.34
CA CYS A 257 4.30 -6.12 -10.21
C CYS A 257 3.95 -4.73 -10.74
N ALA A 258 2.72 -4.53 -11.23
CA ALA A 258 2.23 -3.21 -11.63
C ALA A 258 2.24 -2.22 -10.45
N GLY A 259 1.79 -2.65 -9.27
CA GLY A 259 1.79 -1.85 -8.05
C GLY A 259 3.17 -1.40 -7.57
N ARG A 260 4.24 -2.16 -7.89
CA ARG A 260 5.63 -1.78 -7.58
C ARG A 260 6.12 -0.58 -8.40
N ARG A 261 5.64 -0.46 -9.64
CA ARG A 261 6.04 0.59 -10.59
C ARG A 261 5.31 1.91 -10.39
N ILE A 262 4.28 1.95 -9.55
CA ILE A 262 3.43 3.13 -9.34
C ILE A 262 3.56 3.69 -7.93
N LYS A 263 3.43 5.01 -7.81
CA LYS A 263 3.42 5.74 -6.54
C LYS A 263 2.25 6.72 -6.52
N ARG A 264 1.13 6.29 -5.98
CA ARG A 264 -0.11 7.10 -5.89
C ARG A 264 -0.67 7.12 -4.47
N LEU A 265 -1.19 8.28 -4.08
CA LEU A 265 -1.94 8.47 -2.84
C LEU A 265 -3.37 7.96 -3.02
N PHE A 266 -3.93 7.43 -1.95
CA PHE A 266 -5.31 6.94 -1.91
C PHE A 266 -6.31 8.10 -1.93
N SER A 267 -7.45 7.91 -2.59
CA SER A 267 -8.55 8.86 -2.58
C SER A 267 -9.43 8.70 -1.35
N GLY A 268 -9.65 7.46 -0.89
CA GLY A 268 -10.67 7.12 0.11
C GLY A 268 -11.96 6.56 -0.49
N ASN A 269 -12.03 6.40 -1.82
CA ASN A 269 -13.08 5.67 -2.52
C ASN A 269 -12.54 4.40 -3.20
N LEU A 270 -13.06 3.22 -2.82
CA LEU A 270 -12.59 1.92 -3.30
C LEU A 270 -12.82 1.70 -4.81
N ASP A 271 -13.82 2.36 -5.39
CA ASP A 271 -14.16 2.23 -6.80
C ASP A 271 -13.49 3.29 -7.70
N ALA A 272 -12.64 4.15 -7.13
CA ALA A 272 -11.94 5.17 -7.92
C ALA A 272 -10.90 4.52 -8.85
N PRO A 273 -10.77 4.99 -10.11
CA PRO A 273 -9.73 4.52 -11.01
C PRO A 273 -8.36 5.09 -10.62
N VAL A 274 -7.31 4.27 -10.68
CA VAL A 274 -5.94 4.70 -10.38
C VAL A 274 -5.28 5.24 -11.65
N VAL A 275 -5.40 6.56 -11.86
CA VAL A 275 -4.80 7.21 -13.03
C VAL A 275 -3.30 7.36 -12.85
N CYS A 276 -2.48 6.56 -13.56
CA CYS A 276 -1.02 6.64 -13.53
C CYS A 276 -0.36 6.24 -14.87
N SER A 277 0.95 6.50 -14.96
CA SER A 277 1.84 6.04 -16.04
C SER A 277 3.00 5.31 -15.36
N PRO A 278 3.19 3.99 -15.54
CA PRO A 278 2.45 3.08 -16.44
C PRO A 278 0.96 2.95 -16.09
N PRO A 279 0.09 2.62 -17.07
CA PRO A 279 -1.34 2.48 -16.82
C PRO A 279 -1.60 1.35 -15.83
N PHE A 280 -2.45 1.62 -14.84
CA PHE A 280 -2.95 0.61 -13.91
C PHE A 280 -4.41 0.33 -14.26
N GLU A 281 -4.68 -0.89 -14.71
CA GLU A 281 -5.97 -1.26 -15.32
C GLU A 281 -7.09 -1.47 -14.29
N TRP A 282 -6.76 -1.47 -13.00
CA TRP A 282 -7.68 -1.79 -11.92
C TRP A 282 -8.05 -0.58 -11.05
N ASN A 283 -9.05 -0.78 -10.19
CA ASN A 283 -9.55 0.24 -9.27
C ASN A 283 -8.66 0.38 -8.01
N GLU A 284 -8.96 1.38 -7.19
CA GLU A 284 -8.29 1.65 -5.92
C GLU A 284 -8.41 0.48 -4.93
N SER A 285 -9.49 -0.31 -4.96
CA SER A 285 -9.63 -1.52 -4.14
C SER A 285 -8.53 -2.55 -4.38
N VAL A 286 -8.18 -2.78 -5.65
CA VAL A 286 -7.09 -3.70 -6.05
C VAL A 286 -5.74 -3.08 -5.71
N TYR A 287 -5.55 -1.77 -5.94
CA TYR A 287 -4.31 -1.09 -5.56
C TYR A 287 -4.08 -1.12 -4.04
N LEU A 288 -5.13 -0.90 -3.25
CA LEU A 288 -5.09 -1.01 -1.78
C LEU A 288 -4.73 -2.43 -1.36
N ARG A 289 -5.35 -3.44 -1.96
CA ARG A 289 -5.04 -4.86 -1.72
C ARG A 289 -3.57 -5.18 -1.99
N VAL A 290 -3.03 -4.70 -3.12
CA VAL A 290 -1.62 -4.86 -3.50
C VAL A 290 -0.70 -4.20 -2.47
N GLN A 291 -0.97 -2.95 -2.10
CA GLN A 291 -0.16 -2.24 -1.11
C GLN A 291 -0.21 -2.92 0.26
N LEU A 292 -1.35 -3.44 0.68
CA LEU A 292 -1.49 -4.18 1.93
C LEU A 292 -0.67 -5.47 1.92
N SER A 293 -0.70 -6.26 0.84
CA SER A 293 0.17 -7.44 0.70
C SER A 293 1.64 -7.08 0.87
N ARG A 294 2.08 -6.01 0.20
CA ARG A 294 3.49 -5.55 0.25
C ARG A 294 3.88 -5.02 1.64
N ILE A 295 2.97 -4.33 2.32
CA ILE A 295 3.19 -3.80 3.67
C ILE A 295 3.25 -4.97 4.66
N VAL A 296 2.28 -5.87 4.65
CA VAL A 296 2.22 -6.99 5.60
C VAL A 296 3.45 -7.89 5.44
N SER A 297 3.79 -8.29 4.21
CA SER A 297 4.99 -9.08 3.92
C SER A 297 6.29 -8.40 4.40
N GLY A 298 6.42 -7.08 4.24
CA GLY A 298 7.66 -6.36 4.58
C GLY A 298 7.72 -5.72 5.97
N THR A 299 6.65 -5.79 6.77
CA THR A 299 6.57 -5.07 8.05
C THR A 299 6.00 -5.88 9.20
N TYR A 300 5.47 -7.07 8.93
CA TYR A 300 4.99 -7.96 9.99
C TYR A 300 6.17 -8.70 10.64
N ILE A 301 6.60 -8.15 11.78
CA ILE A 301 7.76 -8.65 12.53
C ILE A 301 7.35 -9.08 13.94
N SER A 302 7.99 -10.13 14.45
CA SER A 302 7.79 -10.63 15.81
C SER A 302 9.12 -10.71 16.55
N PRO A 303 9.10 -10.68 17.90
CA PRO A 303 10.24 -11.12 18.68
C PRO A 303 10.65 -12.56 18.33
N VAL A 304 11.95 -12.83 18.35
CA VAL A 304 12.50 -14.20 18.12
C VAL A 304 11.87 -15.18 19.13
N GLY A 305 11.33 -16.30 18.62
CA GLY A 305 10.71 -17.35 19.43
C GLY A 305 9.29 -17.07 19.90
N ALA A 306 8.69 -15.93 19.51
CA ALA A 306 7.28 -15.65 19.82
C ALA A 306 6.30 -16.41 18.91
N LEU A 307 6.74 -16.71 17.69
CA LEU A 307 6.02 -17.46 16.68
C LEU A 307 6.87 -18.64 16.23
N GLU A 308 6.22 -19.75 15.91
CA GLU A 308 6.81 -20.95 15.31
C GLU A 308 6.04 -21.33 14.05
N GLU A 309 6.70 -22.03 13.13
CA GLU A 309 6.02 -22.72 12.04
C GLU A 309 5.16 -23.86 12.63
N PRO A 310 3.90 -24.03 12.17
CA PRO A 310 3.12 -25.18 12.59
C PRO A 310 3.86 -26.46 12.18
N GLU A 311 3.93 -27.45 13.08
CA GLU A 311 4.40 -28.78 12.71
C GLU A 311 3.54 -29.29 11.54
N GLU A 312 4.19 -29.72 10.46
CA GLU A 312 3.53 -30.41 9.38
C GLU A 312 3.05 -31.76 9.94
N ASP A 313 1.81 -31.79 10.42
CA ASP A 313 1.08 -33.04 10.55
C ASP A 313 1.04 -33.63 9.13
N MET A 314 1.97 -34.55 8.86
CA MET A 314 1.90 -35.46 7.74
C MET A 314 0.58 -36.20 7.96
N ASP A 315 -0.49 -35.72 7.32
CA ASP A 315 -1.76 -36.43 7.24
C ASP A 315 -1.50 -37.72 6.42
N GLU A 316 -0.75 -38.68 6.99
CA GLU A 316 -0.41 -40.00 6.41
C GLU A 316 -1.67 -40.81 6.08
N ASP A 317 -2.85 -40.38 6.56
CA ASP A 317 -4.12 -41.07 6.42
C ASP A 317 -4.95 -40.64 5.18
N GLU A 318 -4.56 -39.62 4.41
CA GLU A 318 -5.35 -39.15 3.23
C GLU A 318 -4.87 -39.74 1.88
N ASP A 319 -3.72 -40.45 1.85
CA ASP A 319 -3.16 -41.01 0.62
C ASP A 319 -3.55 -42.49 0.33
N GLU A 320 -4.26 -43.18 1.24
CA GLU A 320 -4.52 -44.63 1.07
C GLU A 320 -5.88 -45.00 0.42
N TYR A 321 -6.77 -44.06 0.09
CA TYR A 321 -8.12 -44.40 -0.40
C TYR A 321 -8.75 -43.48 -1.47
N ASP A 322 -8.05 -43.06 -2.54
CA ASP A 322 -8.77 -42.41 -3.66
C ASP A 322 -8.19 -42.60 -5.08
N ASP A 323 -7.67 -43.78 -5.37
CA ASP A 323 -7.19 -44.16 -6.72
C ASP A 323 -8.31 -44.25 -7.80
N GLU A 324 -9.59 -44.09 -7.44
CA GLU A 324 -10.72 -44.15 -8.39
C GLU A 324 -11.21 -42.77 -8.90
N MET A 325 -10.67 -41.63 -8.40
CA MET A 325 -11.07 -40.28 -8.82
C MET A 325 -9.89 -39.34 -9.20
N ALA A 326 -8.83 -39.87 -9.79
CA ALA A 326 -7.60 -39.15 -10.20
C ALA A 326 -7.76 -37.92 -11.15
N ASN A 327 -8.98 -37.54 -11.54
CA ASN A 327 -9.25 -36.48 -12.51
C ASN A 327 -10.08 -35.30 -11.94
N LYS A 328 -10.19 -35.17 -10.61
CA LYS A 328 -10.80 -34.01 -9.95
C LYS A 328 -9.78 -33.28 -9.07
N PRO A 329 -9.71 -31.94 -9.14
CA PRO A 329 -8.79 -31.18 -8.31
C PRO A 329 -9.11 -31.36 -6.82
N LYS A 330 -8.09 -31.67 -6.01
CA LYS A 330 -8.21 -31.85 -4.55
C LYS A 330 -8.49 -30.49 -3.89
N GLU A 331 -9.43 -30.44 -2.95
CA GLU A 331 -9.76 -29.23 -2.19
C GLU A 331 -8.68 -28.93 -1.14
N THR A 332 -8.21 -27.69 -1.05
CA THR A 332 -7.18 -27.27 -0.08
C THR A 332 -7.80 -26.81 1.23
N LYS A 333 -7.22 -27.25 2.35
CA LYS A 333 -7.54 -26.77 3.69
C LYS A 333 -6.62 -25.59 4.04
N TYR A 334 -7.15 -24.54 4.68
CA TYR A 334 -6.33 -23.44 5.19
C TYR A 334 -5.37 -23.91 6.27
N ARG A 335 -4.10 -23.51 6.14
CA ARG A 335 -3.05 -23.70 7.13
C ARG A 335 -2.47 -22.32 7.49
N PRO A 336 -2.39 -21.95 8.78
CA PRO A 336 -1.74 -20.71 9.18
C PRO A 336 -0.23 -20.80 8.89
N LEU A 337 0.40 -19.69 8.51
CA LEU A 337 1.85 -19.68 8.25
C LEU A 337 2.68 -19.77 9.54
N THR A 338 2.16 -19.19 10.63
CA THR A 338 2.84 -19.11 11.93
C THR A 338 1.85 -19.27 13.07
N VAL A 339 2.24 -19.96 14.14
CA VAL A 339 1.45 -20.16 15.36
C VAL A 339 2.13 -19.51 16.56
N ALA A 340 1.34 -18.98 17.50
CA ALA A 340 1.85 -18.34 18.70
C ALA A 340 2.32 -19.37 19.75
N VAL A 341 3.58 -19.25 20.18
CA VAL A 341 4.18 -20.11 21.20
C VAL A 341 3.61 -19.74 22.57
N LYS A 342 2.92 -20.68 23.23
CA LYS A 342 2.21 -20.44 24.51
C LYS A 342 3.16 -20.16 25.68
N ASP A 343 4.40 -20.62 25.62
CA ASP A 343 5.40 -20.47 26.68
C ASP A 343 6.37 -19.30 26.47
N PHE A 344 6.11 -18.44 25.48
CA PHE A 344 6.95 -17.28 25.23
C PHE A 344 6.81 -16.23 26.34
N ALA A 345 7.95 -15.69 26.81
CA ALA A 345 8.03 -14.61 27.80
C ALA A 345 7.30 -14.89 29.15
N VAL A 346 7.23 -16.16 29.57
CA VAL A 346 6.66 -16.54 30.87
C VAL A 346 7.54 -16.04 32.03
N GLU A 347 8.86 -16.02 31.85
CA GLU A 347 9.80 -15.40 32.79
C GLU A 347 9.83 -13.88 32.61
N GLU A 348 9.71 -13.12 33.70
CA GLU A 348 9.77 -11.65 33.70
C GLU A 348 11.17 -11.16 33.30
N SER A 349 11.40 -11.09 32.00
CA SER A 349 12.59 -10.52 31.39
C SER A 349 12.41 -9.01 31.16
N ASP A 350 13.51 -8.26 31.24
CA ASP A 350 13.45 -6.81 30.98
C ASP A 350 13.27 -6.59 29.46
N VAL A 351 12.24 -5.83 29.09
CA VAL A 351 11.86 -5.53 27.69
C VAL A 351 13.04 -4.98 26.86
N THR A 352 14.06 -4.43 27.52
CA THR A 352 15.32 -3.98 26.89
C THR A 352 16.05 -5.04 26.07
N GLN A 353 15.81 -6.33 26.27
CA GLN A 353 16.40 -7.38 25.44
C GLN A 353 16.00 -7.23 23.96
N TRP A 354 14.73 -6.89 23.72
CA TRP A 354 14.20 -6.63 22.38
C TRP A 354 14.57 -5.27 21.81
N ALA A 355 15.35 -4.45 22.52
CA ALA A 355 15.88 -3.19 21.98
C ALA A 355 16.99 -3.41 20.93
N LYS A 356 17.44 -4.67 20.74
CA LYS A 356 18.38 -5.04 19.68
C LYS A 356 17.61 -5.47 18.44
N LEU A 357 18.04 -5.01 17.26
CA LEU A 357 17.45 -5.40 15.97
C LEU A 357 17.55 -6.92 15.72
N SER A 358 18.60 -7.58 16.20
CA SER A 358 18.80 -9.03 16.03
C SER A 358 17.80 -9.90 16.81
N GLN A 359 16.93 -9.31 17.63
CA GLN A 359 15.92 -10.03 18.43
C GLN A 359 14.52 -9.97 17.79
N TRP A 360 14.45 -9.51 16.54
CA TRP A 360 13.25 -9.40 15.75
C TRP A 360 13.43 -10.09 14.41
N VAL A 361 12.38 -10.77 13.98
CA VAL A 361 12.34 -11.59 12.77
C VAL A 361 11.10 -11.29 11.96
N HIS A 362 11.17 -11.46 10.64
CA HIS A 362 10.00 -11.41 9.76
C HIS A 362 9.14 -12.64 9.98
N SER A 363 7.84 -12.45 10.20
CA SER A 363 6.90 -13.53 10.51
C SER A 363 5.90 -13.80 9.39
N GLU A 364 6.08 -13.16 8.24
CA GLU A 364 5.27 -13.33 7.05
C GLU A 364 6.18 -13.66 5.86
N GLY A 365 5.67 -14.36 4.85
CA GLY A 365 6.44 -14.73 3.66
C GLY A 365 6.91 -13.51 2.86
N TYR A 366 8.13 -13.59 2.31
CA TYR A 366 8.66 -12.59 1.38
C TYR A 366 7.92 -12.66 0.03
N ILE A 367 7.67 -11.52 -0.60
CA ILE A 367 7.11 -11.48 -1.97
C ILE A 367 8.26 -11.26 -2.96
N TYR A 368 8.53 -12.27 -3.78
CA TYR A 368 9.60 -12.33 -4.80
C TYR A 368 9.42 -11.32 -5.94
N GLU A 369 10.41 -11.18 -6.82
CA GLU A 369 10.36 -10.21 -7.93
C GLU A 369 9.20 -10.50 -8.90
N ASN A 370 8.89 -11.78 -9.09
CA ASN A 370 7.76 -12.28 -9.88
C ASN A 370 6.36 -11.93 -9.31
N GLY A 371 6.29 -11.41 -8.07
CA GLY A 371 5.04 -11.00 -7.42
C GLY A 371 4.31 -12.10 -6.67
N ARG A 372 4.89 -13.31 -6.55
CA ARG A 372 4.40 -14.42 -5.72
C ARG A 372 5.12 -14.49 -4.37
N GLN A 373 4.55 -15.20 -3.41
CA GLN A 373 5.22 -15.59 -2.16
C GLN A 373 5.71 -17.04 -2.18
N THR A 374 5.13 -17.86 -3.06
CA THR A 374 5.47 -19.29 -3.22
C THR A 374 6.03 -19.55 -4.61
N LYS A 375 6.94 -20.52 -4.74
CA LYS A 375 7.35 -21.02 -6.06
C LYS A 375 6.16 -21.64 -6.78
N VAL A 376 6.16 -21.52 -8.10
CA VAL A 376 5.20 -22.19 -8.99
C VAL A 376 5.43 -23.70 -8.84
N PRO A 377 4.40 -24.53 -8.60
CA PRO A 377 4.57 -25.97 -8.62
C PRO A 377 5.16 -26.45 -9.96
N GLU A 378 6.04 -27.44 -9.92
CA GLU A 378 6.55 -28.11 -11.12
C GLU A 378 5.41 -28.69 -11.95
N ARG A 379 5.57 -28.65 -13.27
CA ARG A 379 4.57 -29.18 -14.19
C ARG A 379 4.64 -30.71 -14.16
N GLN A 380 3.49 -31.37 -13.98
CA GLN A 380 3.42 -32.83 -14.14
C GLN A 380 3.42 -33.15 -15.63
N GLU A 381 4.44 -33.87 -16.10
CA GLU A 381 4.56 -34.32 -17.48
C GLU A 381 3.51 -35.41 -17.78
N GLU A 382 2.82 -35.30 -18.92
CA GLU A 382 2.20 -36.46 -19.56
C GLU A 382 3.27 -37.04 -20.50
N GLU A 383 3.64 -38.32 -20.32
CA GLU A 383 4.79 -39.03 -20.94
C GLU A 383 4.80 -39.14 -22.49
N GLU A 384 4.13 -38.27 -23.24
CA GLU A 384 4.08 -38.33 -24.70
C GLU A 384 4.54 -37.02 -25.36
N GLU A 385 5.82 -36.66 -25.30
CA GLU A 385 6.33 -35.55 -26.12
C GLU A 385 7.70 -35.80 -26.78
N ASP A 386 7.78 -35.37 -28.05
CA ASP A 386 8.83 -35.56 -29.06
C ASP A 386 10.22 -35.01 -28.67
N GLU A 387 11.30 -35.52 -29.29
CA GLU A 387 12.71 -35.13 -29.04
C GLU A 387 13.01 -33.61 -29.20
N GLU A 388 12.17 -32.85 -29.91
CA GLU A 388 12.29 -31.38 -29.99
C GLU A 388 11.73 -30.66 -28.75
N LEU A 389 10.74 -31.25 -28.07
CA LEU A 389 10.13 -30.70 -26.85
C LEU A 389 11.07 -30.88 -25.66
N GLN A 390 11.78 -32.00 -25.58
CA GLN A 390 12.81 -32.26 -24.56
C GLN A 390 13.97 -31.26 -24.61
N LYS A 391 14.41 -30.82 -25.80
CA LYS A 391 15.47 -29.81 -25.91
C LYS A 391 15.04 -28.43 -25.46
N MET A 392 13.79 -28.04 -25.73
CA MET A 392 13.24 -26.78 -25.23
C MET A 392 13.04 -26.85 -23.71
N GLU A 393 12.72 -28.01 -23.15
CA GLU A 393 12.61 -28.23 -21.70
C GLU A 393 13.97 -28.19 -21.00
N GLU A 394 15.00 -28.87 -21.52
CA GLU A 394 16.36 -28.79 -20.97
C GLU A 394 16.88 -27.34 -20.95
N GLU A 395 16.59 -26.55 -22.01
CA GLU A 395 16.93 -25.12 -22.05
C GLU A 395 16.08 -24.26 -21.09
N GLU A 396 14.78 -24.56 -20.92
CA GLU A 396 13.92 -23.88 -19.93
C GLU A 396 14.36 -24.19 -18.49
N GLU A 397 14.70 -25.43 -18.17
CA GLU A 397 15.25 -25.81 -16.87
C GLU A 397 16.60 -25.12 -16.61
N GLU A 398 17.45 -24.98 -17.63
CA GLU A 398 18.69 -24.21 -17.51
C GLU A 398 18.45 -22.71 -17.27
N ASP A 399 17.44 -22.11 -17.90
CA ASP A 399 17.05 -20.70 -17.69
C ASP A 399 16.38 -20.49 -16.31
N GLU A 400 15.57 -21.45 -15.83
CA GLU A 400 14.96 -21.43 -14.49
C GLU A 400 16.02 -21.60 -13.39
N GLN A 401 17.00 -22.49 -13.57
CA GLN A 401 18.13 -22.65 -12.65
C GLN A 401 19.02 -21.40 -12.61
N GLN A 402 19.17 -20.69 -13.73
CA GLN A 402 19.90 -19.42 -13.76
C GLN A 402 19.17 -18.26 -13.06
N GLN A 403 17.84 -18.34 -12.96
CA GLN A 403 16.99 -17.35 -12.28
C GLN A 403 16.56 -17.77 -10.88
N GLU A 404 17.13 -18.85 -10.32
CA GLU A 404 16.69 -19.38 -9.04
C GLU A 404 17.01 -18.38 -7.91
N GLU A 405 16.03 -17.52 -7.61
CA GLU A 405 16.05 -16.69 -6.40
C GLU A 405 16.04 -17.64 -5.20
N GLU A 406 17.13 -17.62 -4.41
CA GLU A 406 17.24 -18.41 -3.18
C GLU A 406 16.00 -18.19 -2.31
N GLU A 407 15.36 -19.29 -1.88
CA GLU A 407 14.18 -19.21 -1.04
C GLU A 407 14.51 -18.50 0.27
N LYS A 408 13.85 -17.36 0.49
CA LYS A 408 14.02 -16.64 1.76
C LYS A 408 13.23 -17.37 2.83
N GLU A 409 13.97 -18.04 3.71
CA GLU A 409 13.42 -18.73 4.87
C GLU A 409 12.53 -17.78 5.72
N LEU A 410 11.54 -18.36 6.39
CA LEU A 410 10.77 -17.64 7.40
C LEU A 410 11.68 -17.27 8.57
N PHE A 411 11.25 -16.28 9.35
CA PHE A 411 11.99 -15.81 10.53
C PHE A 411 13.39 -15.23 10.25
N THR A 412 13.61 -14.70 9.04
CA THR A 412 14.82 -13.92 8.72
C THR A 412 14.97 -12.72 9.68
N PRO A 413 16.16 -12.50 10.26
CA PRO A 413 16.37 -11.43 11.22
C PRO A 413 16.38 -10.06 10.55
N ILE A 414 15.65 -9.08 11.09
CA ILE A 414 15.50 -7.73 10.48
C ILE A 414 16.82 -6.94 10.34
N ASN A 415 17.91 -7.43 10.93
CA ASN A 415 19.23 -6.81 10.81
C ASN A 415 19.86 -7.01 9.42
N THR A 416 19.39 -7.99 8.65
CA THR A 416 19.80 -8.17 7.25
C THR A 416 19.14 -7.14 6.33
N ASP A 417 18.07 -6.48 6.79
CA ASP A 417 17.41 -5.43 6.00
C ASP A 417 18.17 -4.11 6.10
N TYR A 418 18.68 -3.63 4.97
CA TYR A 418 19.29 -2.32 4.85
C TYR A 418 18.64 -1.49 3.73
N LEU A 419 18.91 -0.19 3.79
CA LEU A 419 18.62 0.82 2.79
C LEU A 419 19.94 1.49 2.40
N TYR A 420 20.11 1.84 1.14
CA TYR A 420 21.28 2.59 0.68
C TYR A 420 20.97 4.09 0.74
N ALA A 421 21.67 4.82 1.60
CA ALA A 421 21.63 6.29 1.56
C ALA A 421 22.50 6.80 0.41
N VAL A 422 21.87 7.48 -0.54
CA VAL A 422 22.56 8.30 -1.53
C VAL A 422 23.06 9.57 -0.83
N VAL A 423 24.37 9.65 -0.61
CA VAL A 423 25.01 10.90 -0.17
C VAL A 423 25.27 11.72 -1.42
N ASN A 424 24.54 12.82 -1.61
CA ASN A 424 24.88 13.82 -2.62
C ASN A 424 26.19 14.50 -2.19
N VAL A 425 27.33 13.94 -2.60
CA VAL A 425 28.61 14.63 -2.52
C VAL A 425 28.53 15.80 -3.49
N PRO A 426 28.64 17.07 -3.03
CA PRO A 426 28.68 18.21 -3.94
C PRO A 426 29.90 18.04 -4.85
N GLU A 427 29.66 17.81 -6.14
CA GLU A 427 30.73 17.76 -7.13
C GLU A 427 31.42 19.13 -7.14
N ALA A 428 32.72 19.15 -6.82
CA ALA A 428 33.48 20.40 -6.81
C ALA A 428 33.46 20.99 -8.23
N PRO A 429 33.21 22.29 -8.41
CA PRO A 429 33.21 22.90 -9.73
C PRO A 429 34.56 22.64 -10.40
N ARG A 430 34.53 22.02 -11.59
CA ARG A 430 35.71 21.93 -12.46
C ARG A 430 36.13 23.37 -12.77
N ILE A 431 37.31 23.74 -12.31
CA ILE A 431 37.96 24.99 -12.70
C ILE A 431 38.40 24.75 -14.14
N GLU A 432 37.73 25.38 -15.09
CA GLU A 432 38.24 25.53 -16.45
C GLU A 432 39.42 26.51 -16.35
N ASP A 433 40.64 25.98 -16.36
CA ASP A 433 41.84 26.77 -16.56
C ASP A 433 41.82 27.26 -18.03
N GLU A 434 41.26 28.44 -18.25
CA GLU A 434 41.51 29.26 -19.44
C GLU A 434 42.97 29.74 -19.38
N GLU A 435 43.88 29.15 -20.16
CA GLU A 435 45.06 29.86 -20.67
C GLU A 435 45.76 29.11 -21.82
N GLU A 436 45.88 29.83 -22.94
CA GLU A 436 46.89 29.77 -24.01
C GLU A 436 46.66 28.85 -25.24
N ASP A 437 46.00 29.45 -26.24
CA ASP A 437 46.19 29.21 -27.68
C ASP A 437 47.66 29.49 -28.09
N GLU A 438 48.37 28.55 -28.72
CA GLU A 438 49.40 28.85 -29.73
C GLU A 438 49.43 27.77 -30.84
N GLU A 439 49.75 28.23 -32.03
CA GLU A 439 49.49 27.69 -33.38
C GLU A 439 50.39 26.50 -33.78
N GLU A 440 49.88 25.53 -34.56
CA GLU A 440 50.71 24.81 -35.55
C GLU A 440 49.85 24.18 -36.69
N GLU A 441 50.47 24.10 -37.87
CA GLU A 441 49.91 24.14 -39.22
C GLU A 441 49.07 22.94 -39.72
N PHE A 442 48.16 23.25 -40.65
CA PHE A 442 47.41 22.31 -41.50
C PHE A 442 48.29 21.78 -42.65
N GLU A 443 48.51 20.46 -42.73
CA GLU A 443 48.69 19.74 -44.00
C GLU A 443 47.80 18.50 -44.04
N ALA A 444 47.21 18.26 -45.21
CA ALA A 444 46.06 17.40 -45.44
C ALA A 444 46.44 15.94 -45.69
N GLU A 445 45.76 15.01 -45.02
CA GLU A 445 45.52 13.65 -45.53
C GLU A 445 44.08 13.21 -45.30
N GLU A 446 43.68 12.31 -46.19
CA GLU A 446 42.36 11.90 -46.68
C GLU A 446 41.20 11.69 -45.69
N ALA A 447 40.00 11.93 -46.22
CA ALA A 447 38.72 11.66 -45.60
C ALA A 447 38.56 10.17 -45.22
N VAL A 448 38.40 9.93 -43.92
CA VAL A 448 37.77 8.72 -43.38
C VAL A 448 36.52 9.20 -42.64
N GLU A 449 35.36 8.68 -43.02
CA GLU A 449 34.09 8.92 -42.34
C GLU A 449 34.20 8.54 -40.86
N PRO A 450 33.68 9.34 -39.92
CA PRO A 450 33.66 8.95 -38.52
C PRO A 450 32.66 7.80 -38.34
N THR A 451 33.17 6.65 -37.91
CA THR A 451 32.37 5.61 -37.27
C THR A 451 31.59 6.25 -36.13
N ALA A 452 30.27 6.19 -36.20
CA ALA A 452 29.40 6.54 -35.11
C ALA A 452 29.72 5.63 -33.93
N GLU A 453 30.44 6.15 -32.93
CA GLU A 453 30.47 5.55 -31.61
C GLU A 453 29.04 5.62 -31.06
N GLU A 454 28.41 4.46 -30.94
CA GLU A 454 27.17 4.28 -30.21
C GLU A 454 27.41 4.72 -28.77
N VAL A 455 27.02 5.96 -28.46
CA VAL A 455 26.78 6.39 -27.08
C VAL A 455 25.64 5.52 -26.58
N ASN A 456 26.01 4.48 -25.82
CA ASN A 456 25.10 3.52 -25.24
C ASN A 456 24.29 4.21 -24.13
N ASP A 457 23.24 4.95 -24.54
CA ASP A 457 22.25 5.60 -23.68
C ASP A 457 21.19 4.58 -23.21
N SER A 458 21.67 3.39 -22.82
CA SER A 458 20.86 2.38 -22.15
C SER A 458 20.88 2.68 -20.65
N PRO A 459 19.73 2.88 -19.98
CA PRO A 459 19.74 2.97 -18.53
C PRO A 459 20.29 1.66 -17.97
N GLN A 460 21.35 1.76 -17.16
CA GLN A 460 21.87 0.62 -16.41
C GLN A 460 20.71 -0.08 -15.69
N LYS A 461 20.57 -1.39 -15.94
CA LYS A 461 19.63 -2.26 -15.23
C LYS A 461 19.74 -1.96 -13.73
N PRO A 462 18.63 -1.76 -12.99
CA PRO A 462 18.73 -1.60 -11.55
C PRO A 462 19.44 -2.83 -10.98
N PHE A 463 20.61 -2.62 -10.38
CA PHE A 463 21.33 -3.68 -9.68
C PHE A 463 20.41 -4.31 -8.63
N THR A 464 20.35 -5.64 -8.61
CA THR A 464 19.70 -6.43 -7.55
C THR A 464 20.42 -6.21 -6.22
N GLU A 465 19.72 -6.46 -5.10
CA GLU A 465 20.19 -6.17 -3.73
C GLU A 465 21.56 -6.83 -3.40
N ASP A 466 21.98 -7.84 -4.17
CA ASP A 466 23.16 -8.68 -3.94
C ASP A 466 24.38 -8.36 -4.83
N GLU A 467 24.26 -7.49 -5.84
CA GLU A 467 25.35 -7.22 -6.82
C GLU A 467 26.20 -5.97 -6.50
N ILE A 468 25.96 -5.28 -5.38
CA ILE A 468 26.64 -4.01 -5.07
C ILE A 468 27.83 -4.26 -4.14
N PRO A 469 29.09 -4.02 -4.58
CA PRO A 469 30.26 -4.11 -3.72
C PRO A 469 30.13 -3.21 -2.49
N ASP A 470 30.43 -3.75 -1.30
CA ASP A 470 30.28 -3.10 0.01
C ASP A 470 31.11 -1.80 0.21
N ASP A 471 31.96 -1.45 -0.76
CA ASP A 471 33.00 -0.42 -0.64
C ASP A 471 32.77 0.84 -1.51
N ASP A 472 31.56 1.05 -2.06
CA ASP A 472 31.23 2.29 -2.78
C ASP A 472 31.02 3.48 -1.81
N PRO A 473 31.89 4.51 -1.82
CA PRO A 473 31.81 5.64 -0.90
C PRO A 473 30.57 6.52 -1.10
N THR A 474 29.79 6.30 -2.17
CA THR A 474 28.56 7.06 -2.47
C THR A 474 27.30 6.47 -1.85
N ARG A 475 27.34 5.21 -1.38
CA ARG A 475 26.17 4.48 -0.87
C ARG A 475 26.42 3.89 0.53
N ILE A 476 25.92 4.56 1.56
CA ILE A 476 26.04 4.08 2.95
C ILE A 476 24.88 3.13 3.27
N LYS A 477 25.16 1.91 3.73
CA LYS A 477 24.15 1.00 4.27
C LYS A 477 23.58 1.56 5.59
N ILE A 478 22.28 1.83 5.60
CA ILE A 478 21.51 2.26 6.77
C ILE A 478 20.54 1.12 7.13
N PRO A 479 20.39 0.73 8.42
CA PRO A 479 19.40 -0.28 8.79
C PRO A 479 17.99 0.16 8.38
N ALA A 480 17.20 -0.75 7.81
CA ALA A 480 15.83 -0.44 7.37
C ALA A 480 14.87 -0.17 8.53
N TRP A 481 15.28 -0.48 9.76
CA TRP A 481 14.50 -0.35 10.99
C TRP A 481 15.21 0.52 12.03
N THR A 482 14.41 1.30 12.76
CA THR A 482 14.90 2.09 13.90
C THR A 482 14.24 1.63 15.18
N VAL A 483 15.02 1.53 16.25
CA VAL A 483 14.56 1.09 17.57
C VAL A 483 14.48 2.26 18.54
N ARG A 484 13.41 2.30 19.33
CA ARG A 484 13.26 3.24 20.43
C ARG A 484 12.64 2.56 21.64
N THR A 485 13.30 2.65 22.79
CA THR A 485 12.70 2.29 24.07
C THR A 485 11.95 3.48 24.64
N VAL A 486 10.66 3.28 24.90
CA VAL A 486 9.79 4.25 25.56
C VAL A 486 9.72 3.89 27.04
N ASN A 487 9.79 4.92 27.89
CA ASN A 487 9.75 4.83 29.35
C ASN A 487 10.94 4.06 29.96
N ASN A 488 11.99 4.80 30.32
CA ASN A 488 13.14 4.23 31.02
C ASN A 488 12.94 4.13 32.54
N ASN A 489 11.89 4.72 33.12
CA ASN A 489 11.73 4.88 34.56
C ASN A 489 11.10 3.65 35.24
N SER A 490 10.08 3.05 34.63
CA SER A 490 9.44 1.82 35.14
C SER A 490 9.75 0.64 34.25
N LYS A 491 10.16 -0.50 34.83
CA LYS A 491 10.34 -1.76 34.11
C LYS A 491 9.01 -2.35 33.62
N MET A 492 7.93 -2.17 34.38
CA MET A 492 6.61 -2.72 34.06
C MET A 492 5.92 -2.00 32.89
N HIS A 493 6.16 -0.69 32.74
CA HIS A 493 5.55 0.13 31.69
C HIS A 493 6.55 0.51 30.59
N ARG A 494 7.62 -0.28 30.45
CA ARG A 494 8.61 -0.10 29.40
C ARG A 494 8.10 -0.77 28.13
N VAL A 495 8.20 -0.06 27.01
CA VAL A 495 7.81 -0.59 25.70
C VAL A 495 8.95 -0.34 24.73
N VAL A 496 9.33 -1.36 23.99
CA VAL A 496 10.25 -1.21 22.85
C VAL A 496 9.42 -1.07 21.60
N VAL A 497 9.76 -0.06 20.79
CA VAL A 497 9.08 0.27 19.55
C VAL A 497 10.09 0.19 18.42
N MET A 498 9.74 -0.55 17.38
CA MET A 498 10.43 -0.59 16.10
C MET A 498 9.65 0.23 15.09
N LYS A 499 10.35 1.04 14.29
CA LYS A 499 9.75 1.80 13.18
C LYS A 499 10.49 1.51 11.89
N SER A 500 9.74 1.17 10.84
CA SER A 500 10.32 0.94 9.51
C SER A 500 10.65 2.27 8.83
N LEU A 501 11.85 2.35 8.25
CA LEU A 501 12.25 3.43 7.36
C LEU A 501 11.79 3.16 5.92
N ARG A 502 11.74 1.88 5.51
CA ARG A 502 11.28 1.45 4.18
C ARG A 502 9.78 1.66 4.00
N TRP A 503 9.01 1.43 5.07
CA TRP A 503 7.57 1.71 5.12
C TRP A 503 7.26 2.73 6.22
N PRO A 504 7.40 4.05 5.94
CA PRO A 504 7.09 5.07 6.92
C PRO A 504 5.64 4.93 7.41
N GLY A 505 5.49 4.78 8.73
CA GLY A 505 4.20 4.51 9.37
C GLY A 505 4.05 3.10 9.91
N ALA A 506 4.88 2.14 9.47
CA ALA A 506 4.90 0.80 10.05
C ALA A 506 5.58 0.84 11.42
N ILE A 507 4.87 0.35 12.42
CA ILE A 507 5.35 0.24 13.79
C ILE A 507 5.18 -1.20 14.28
N ALA A 508 6.18 -1.69 14.99
CA ALA A 508 6.05 -2.88 15.82
C ALA A 508 6.36 -2.52 17.26
N PHE A 509 5.71 -3.17 18.22
CA PHE A 509 5.97 -2.93 19.63
C PHE A 509 6.08 -4.25 20.39
N ALA A 510 6.86 -4.23 21.47
CA ALA A 510 6.90 -5.28 22.49
C ALA A 510 6.76 -4.63 23.87
N ALA A 511 5.84 -5.15 24.67
CA ALA A 511 5.41 -4.65 25.97
C ALA A 511 5.22 -5.79 26.98
N GLU A 512 5.02 -5.43 28.25
CA GLU A 512 4.72 -6.39 29.35
C GLU A 512 5.73 -7.55 29.46
N GLY A 513 7.02 -7.24 29.40
CA GLY A 513 8.07 -8.28 29.48
C GLY A 513 8.10 -9.21 28.28
N GLY A 514 7.53 -8.82 27.12
CA GLY A 514 7.49 -9.61 25.88
C GLY A 514 6.18 -10.37 25.66
N LYS A 515 5.29 -10.42 26.65
CA LYS A 515 4.00 -11.13 26.56
C LYS A 515 3.03 -10.51 25.56
N LYS A 516 3.14 -9.19 25.36
CA LYS A 516 2.32 -8.44 24.41
C LYS A 516 3.21 -7.82 23.36
N TRP A 517 2.96 -8.19 22.11
CA TRP A 517 3.64 -7.62 20.95
C TRP A 517 2.67 -7.53 19.79
N GLY A 518 2.99 -6.69 18.81
CA GLY A 518 2.16 -6.55 17.62
C GLY A 518 2.72 -5.55 16.64
N CYS A 519 2.20 -5.63 15.42
CA CYS A 519 2.54 -4.72 14.32
C CYS A 519 1.28 -3.96 13.89
N ALA A 520 1.46 -2.69 13.54
CA ALA A 520 0.40 -1.88 12.94
C ALA A 520 1.01 -0.88 11.95
N TYR A 521 0.24 -0.53 10.92
CA TYR A 521 0.63 0.47 9.94
C TYR A 521 -0.24 1.71 10.03
N PHE A 522 0.37 2.89 10.22
CA PHE A 522 -0.33 4.18 10.20
C PHE A 522 0.34 5.11 9.20
N GLY A 523 -0.21 5.23 7.99
CA GLY A 523 0.45 6.02 6.95
C GLY A 523 -0.26 6.03 5.60
N ASN A 524 0.42 6.58 4.59
CA ASN A 524 -0.15 6.78 3.24
C ASN A 524 0.01 5.55 2.32
N GLY A 525 0.61 4.46 2.80
CA GLY A 525 0.87 3.26 2.02
C GLY A 525 1.92 3.43 0.92
N LEU A 526 2.87 4.37 1.08
CA LEU A 526 3.95 4.62 0.11
C LEU A 526 5.27 4.01 0.59
N LYS A 527 5.89 3.17 -0.25
CA LYS A 527 7.23 2.64 0.00
C LYS A 527 8.28 3.74 -0.18
N LYS A 528 9.21 3.82 0.76
CA LYS A 528 10.45 4.59 0.63
C LYS A 528 11.51 3.67 0.00
N THR A 529 11.93 4.02 -1.20
CA THR A 529 13.02 3.38 -1.94
C THR A 529 14.34 4.11 -1.67
N ASP A 530 15.46 3.43 -1.93
CA ASP A 530 16.81 4.00 -1.77
C ASP A 530 17.05 5.17 -2.72
N LEU A 531 16.52 5.02 -3.95
CA LEU A 531 16.47 6.07 -4.96
C LEU A 531 15.17 6.86 -4.86
N SER A 532 15.24 8.13 -5.28
CA SER A 532 14.02 8.90 -5.54
C SER A 532 13.19 8.18 -6.60
N PHE A 533 11.87 8.14 -6.41
CA PHE A 533 11.00 7.49 -7.38
C PHE A 533 11.09 8.21 -8.74
N THR A 534 11.60 7.52 -9.74
CA THR A 534 11.68 7.99 -11.12
C THR A 534 10.45 7.49 -11.88
N PRO A 535 9.64 8.38 -12.48
CA PRO A 535 8.52 7.96 -13.32
C PRO A 535 8.98 7.04 -14.45
N ALA A 536 8.17 6.06 -14.82
CA ALA A 536 8.50 5.17 -15.93
C ALA A 536 8.61 5.96 -17.24
N LEU A 537 9.66 5.67 -18.02
CA LEU A 537 9.84 6.21 -19.36
C LEU A 537 8.74 5.69 -20.30
N ALA A 538 8.50 6.41 -21.38
CA ALA A 538 7.62 5.93 -22.43
C ALA A 538 8.16 4.61 -23.00
N PRO A 539 7.28 3.66 -23.37
CA PRO A 539 7.71 2.44 -24.06
C PRO A 539 8.53 2.79 -25.31
N PRO A 540 9.55 1.99 -25.65
CA PRO A 540 10.33 2.20 -26.86
C PRO A 540 9.42 2.16 -28.09
N VAL A 541 9.76 2.97 -29.10
CA VAL A 541 9.04 2.94 -30.38
C VAL A 541 9.30 1.59 -31.03
N ILE A 542 8.23 0.91 -31.45
CA ILE A 542 8.33 -0.38 -32.11
C ILE A 542 9.08 -0.17 -33.43
N LEU A 543 10.14 -0.96 -33.64
CA LEU A 543 10.90 -0.92 -34.88
C LEU A 543 10.01 -1.32 -36.06
N GLU A 544 10.25 -0.70 -37.21
CA GLU A 544 9.59 -1.08 -38.45
C GLU A 544 9.92 -2.54 -38.79
N CYS A 545 9.00 -3.24 -39.46
CA CYS A 545 9.27 -4.60 -39.91
C CYS A 545 10.50 -4.59 -40.82
N ALA A 546 11.37 -5.60 -40.67
CA ALA A 546 12.47 -5.79 -41.60
C ALA A 546 11.92 -5.86 -43.04
N ASP A 547 12.65 -5.26 -43.98
CA ASP A 547 12.30 -5.32 -45.40
C ASP A 547 12.15 -6.79 -45.81
N ILE A 548 10.98 -7.11 -46.35
CA ILE A 548 10.67 -8.47 -46.78
C ILE A 548 11.49 -8.74 -48.04
N THR A 549 12.49 -9.61 -47.95
CA THR A 549 13.13 -10.17 -49.14
C THR A 549 12.12 -11.11 -49.80
N GLU A 550 11.64 -10.73 -50.98
CA GLU A 550 10.78 -11.58 -51.80
C GLU A 550 11.60 -12.81 -52.21
N ALA A 551 11.36 -13.94 -51.52
CA ALA A 551 11.93 -15.21 -51.91
C ALA A 551 11.10 -15.78 -53.07
N ASP A 552 11.78 -16.24 -54.12
CA ASP A 552 11.11 -16.90 -55.23
C ASP A 552 10.32 -18.13 -54.74
N ASP A 553 9.11 -18.33 -55.26
CA ASP A 553 8.28 -19.48 -54.93
C ASP A 553 9.06 -20.79 -55.15
N PRO A 554 9.11 -21.70 -54.16
CA PRO A 554 9.84 -22.95 -54.31
C PRO A 554 9.29 -23.75 -55.49
N THR A 555 10.19 -24.28 -56.31
CA THR A 555 9.76 -25.08 -57.46
C THR A 555 8.95 -26.31 -57.01
N PRO A 556 8.01 -26.82 -57.83
CA PRO A 556 7.18 -27.99 -57.48
C PRO A 556 7.96 -29.25 -57.12
N ALA A 557 9.25 -29.33 -57.49
CA ALA A 557 10.15 -30.41 -57.11
C ALA A 557 10.62 -30.27 -55.65
N MET A 558 10.98 -29.06 -55.22
CA MET A 558 11.40 -28.73 -53.86
C MET A 558 10.24 -28.90 -52.86
N GLU A 559 9.03 -28.46 -53.21
CA GLU A 559 7.83 -28.67 -52.38
C GLU A 559 7.55 -30.18 -52.17
N LYS A 560 7.83 -31.00 -53.18
CA LYS A 560 7.60 -32.45 -53.14
C LYS A 560 8.65 -33.21 -52.33
N LEU A 561 9.89 -32.68 -52.26
CA LEU A 561 10.93 -33.15 -51.34
C LEU A 561 10.61 -32.74 -49.89
N ALA A 562 10.21 -31.49 -49.68
CA ALA A 562 9.82 -30.99 -48.36
C ALA A 562 8.62 -31.77 -47.78
N ARG A 563 7.60 -32.07 -48.59
CA ARG A 563 6.47 -32.95 -48.17
C ARG A 563 6.88 -34.39 -47.86
N ARG A 564 8.06 -34.82 -48.29
CA ARG A 564 8.61 -36.17 -48.05
C ARG A 564 9.55 -36.22 -46.84
N GLY A 565 9.88 -35.06 -46.25
CA GLY A 565 10.84 -34.97 -45.14
C GLY A 565 12.29 -35.21 -45.57
N GLU A 566 12.62 -34.93 -46.84
CA GLU A 566 13.99 -35.01 -47.37
C GLU A 566 14.59 -33.60 -47.42
N ASP A 567 15.84 -33.44 -46.97
CA ASP A 567 16.53 -32.15 -46.94
C ASP A 567 16.64 -31.53 -48.34
N LEU A 568 16.38 -30.22 -48.42
CA LEU A 568 16.53 -29.46 -49.65
C LEU A 568 18.03 -29.36 -50.01
N PRO A 569 18.42 -29.56 -51.28
CA PRO A 569 19.80 -29.32 -51.69
C PRO A 569 20.15 -27.85 -51.44
N GLU A 570 21.29 -27.60 -50.78
CA GLU A 570 21.82 -26.25 -50.58
C GLU A 570 21.96 -25.53 -51.92
N PRO A 571 21.62 -24.23 -52.00
CA PRO A 571 21.80 -23.47 -53.23
C PRO A 571 23.30 -23.39 -53.57
N ASP A 572 23.67 -23.89 -54.76
CA ASP A 572 25.02 -23.74 -55.30
C ASP A 572 25.35 -22.24 -55.40
N SER A 573 26.27 -21.77 -54.57
CA SER A 573 26.89 -20.44 -54.68
C SER A 573 27.93 -20.48 -55.80
N GLU A 574 27.47 -20.56 -57.05
CA GLU A 574 28.31 -20.30 -58.22
C GLU A 574 28.03 -18.88 -58.73
N ASP A 575 28.65 -17.88 -58.09
CA ASP A 575 28.89 -16.57 -58.73
C ASP A 575 30.15 -15.91 -58.13
N GLU A 576 31.27 -16.65 -58.18
CA GLU A 576 32.62 -16.06 -58.16
C GLU A 576 33.43 -16.65 -59.32
N GLY A 577 33.51 -15.91 -60.42
CA GLY A 577 34.44 -16.19 -61.50
C GLY A 577 33.94 -15.75 -62.87
N ASP A 578 34.20 -14.50 -63.23
CA ASP A 578 34.74 -14.11 -64.55
C ASP A 578 34.78 -12.57 -64.67
N GLU A 579 35.68 -11.92 -63.92
CA GLU A 579 36.26 -10.64 -64.32
C GLU A 579 37.71 -10.88 -64.77
N GLU A 580 37.91 -11.27 -66.02
CA GLU A 580 39.12 -10.90 -66.77
C GLU A 580 38.87 -11.02 -68.29
N GLU A 581 39.34 -10.00 -69.02
CA GLU A 581 39.37 -9.85 -70.50
C GLU A 581 38.11 -9.31 -71.23
N ALA A 582 37.93 -7.98 -71.22
CA ALA A 582 37.80 -7.18 -72.45
C ALA A 582 37.76 -5.65 -72.19
N MET A 583 38.93 -5.01 -72.04
CA MET A 583 39.49 -3.97 -72.95
C MET A 583 40.60 -3.15 -72.27
#